data_AF-A0A6P8HL24-F1
#
_entry.id   AF-A0A6P8HL24-F1
#
_cell.length_a   1.000
_cell.length_b   1.000
_cell.length_c   1.000
_cell.angle_alpha   90.00
_cell.angle_beta   90.00
_cell.angle_gamma   90.00
#
_symmetry.space_group_name_H-M   'P 1'
#
loop_
_entity.id
_entity.type
_entity.pdbx_description
1 polymer ?
#
loop_
_entity_poly.entity_id
_entity_poly.type
_entity_poly.pdbx_seq_one_letter_code
_entity_poly.pdbx_strand_id
1 'polypeptide(L)'
;MLLRSVYRYYAVASTKTDEGVLQRVKKFVFGETVSPEQLQQTSDSDSYYQIKKATSPQLFNMEPSEIKDKLESITRKTMSLSTEHDWLLVDTRDIITKYKILKHCNEEFGFEVPSHQLKDINSVEDIVKYYCSIKSPSTKTFKSIDIDNLPPNLQIGGKVPRKQI
;
A
#
# COMPACT_ATOMS: atom_id res chain seq x y z
N MET A 1 26.24 -35.19 11.28
CA MET A 1 26.07 -34.54 9.96
C MET A 1 24.57 -34.58 9.64
N LEU A 2 23.83 -33.51 9.92
CA LEU A 2 22.36 -33.49 9.76
C LEU A 2 22.01 -32.89 8.41
N LEU A 3 21.49 -33.71 7.49
CA LEU A 3 20.90 -33.26 6.23
C LEU A 3 19.58 -32.53 6.52
N ARG A 4 19.55 -31.22 6.28
CA ARG A 4 18.29 -30.44 6.23
C ARG A 4 17.74 -30.52 4.80
N SER A 5 16.66 -31.26 4.61
CA SER A 5 15.88 -31.18 3.36
C SER A 5 15.11 -29.86 3.33
N VAL A 6 15.25 -29.12 2.24
CA VAL A 6 14.51 -27.88 2.00
C VAL A 6 13.24 -28.23 1.24
N TYR A 7 12.12 -28.34 1.95
CA TYR A 7 10.80 -28.41 1.31
C TYR A 7 10.40 -27.01 0.85
N ARG A 8 10.32 -26.82 -0.48
CA ARG A 8 9.68 -25.64 -1.07
C ARG A 8 8.17 -25.87 -1.03
N TYR A 9 7.48 -25.20 -0.12
CA TYR A 9 6.02 -25.13 -0.14
C TYR A 9 5.58 -24.12 -1.20
N TYR A 10 4.94 -24.59 -2.26
CA TYR A 10 4.21 -23.72 -3.18
C TYR A 10 2.82 -23.49 -2.58
N ALA A 11 2.58 -22.29 -2.05
CA ALA A 11 1.23 -21.86 -1.69
C ALA A 11 0.49 -21.52 -2.99
N VAL A 12 -0.41 -22.39 -3.44
CA VAL A 12 -1.34 -22.07 -4.52
C VAL A 12 -2.47 -21.25 -3.89
N ALA A 13 -2.44 -19.94 -4.08
CA ALA A 13 -3.56 -19.08 -3.73
C ALA A 13 -4.74 -19.42 -4.65
N SER A 14 -5.76 -20.06 -4.08
CA SER A 14 -7.03 -20.34 -4.72
C SER A 14 -7.81 -19.03 -4.87
N THR A 15 -7.97 -18.57 -6.11
CA THR A 15 -8.87 -17.46 -6.45
C THR A 15 -9.81 -17.89 -7.57
N LYS A 16 -10.98 -18.39 -7.16
CA LYS A 16 -12.32 -18.25 -7.75
C LYS A 16 -12.39 -17.94 -9.25
N THR A 17 -12.50 -18.99 -10.06
CA THR A 17 -13.66 -19.30 -10.94
C THR A 17 -13.61 -20.81 -11.19
N ASP A 18 -14.71 -21.53 -10.95
CA ASP A 18 -14.75 -23.01 -11.06
C ASP A 18 -14.42 -23.46 -12.49
N GLU A 19 -14.81 -22.65 -13.48
CA GLU A 19 -14.51 -22.88 -14.89
C GLU A 19 -13.01 -22.79 -15.22
N GLY A 20 -12.28 -21.86 -14.59
CA GLY A 20 -10.85 -21.69 -14.86
C GLY A 20 -10.02 -22.88 -14.37
N VAL A 21 -10.43 -23.50 -13.27
CA VAL A 21 -9.79 -24.72 -12.75
C VAL A 21 -10.13 -25.92 -13.64
N LEU A 22 -11.41 -26.07 -14.02
CA LEU A 22 -11.87 -27.15 -14.89
C LEU A 22 -11.21 -27.11 -16.27
N GLN A 23 -11.09 -25.94 -16.89
CA GLN A 23 -10.40 -25.82 -18.18
C GLN A 23 -8.90 -26.13 -18.07
N ARG A 24 -8.26 -25.77 -16.96
CA ARG A 24 -6.84 -26.08 -16.72
C ARG A 24 -6.62 -27.58 -16.51
N VAL A 25 -7.50 -28.25 -15.77
CA VAL A 25 -7.49 -29.71 -15.61
C VAL A 25 -7.75 -30.38 -16.96
N LYS A 26 -8.72 -29.90 -17.74
CA LYS A 26 -9.00 -30.46 -19.07
C LYS A 26 -7.81 -30.38 -20.01
N LYS A 27 -7.14 -29.23 -20.06
CA LYS A 27 -5.92 -29.04 -20.85
C LYS A 27 -4.78 -29.96 -20.38
N PHE A 28 -4.59 -30.10 -19.07
CA PHE A 28 -3.49 -30.91 -18.51
C PHE A 28 -3.72 -32.41 -18.61
N VAL A 29 -4.95 -32.87 -18.39
CA VAL A 29 -5.29 -34.30 -18.31
C VAL A 29 -5.69 -34.84 -19.68
N PHE A 30 -6.47 -34.08 -20.44
CA PHE A 30 -7.05 -34.55 -21.70
C PHE A 30 -6.38 -33.94 -22.95
N GLY A 31 -5.43 -33.02 -22.79
CA GLY A 31 -4.72 -32.41 -23.91
C GLY A 31 -5.61 -31.54 -24.82
N GLU A 32 -6.82 -31.19 -24.36
CA GLU A 32 -7.75 -30.39 -25.14
C GLU A 32 -7.18 -28.98 -25.36
N THR A 33 -6.99 -28.61 -26.63
CA THR A 33 -6.62 -27.25 -27.03
C THR A 33 -7.87 -26.40 -27.18
N VAL A 34 -7.95 -25.32 -26.41
CA VAL A 34 -9.04 -24.33 -26.48
C VAL A 34 -9.04 -23.68 -27.87
N SER A 35 -10.22 -23.53 -28.48
CA SER A 35 -10.42 -22.91 -29.81
C SER A 35 -9.86 -21.47 -29.83
N PRO A 36 -9.24 -21.02 -30.95
CA PRO A 36 -8.65 -19.68 -31.05
C PRO A 36 -9.60 -18.51 -30.73
N GLU A 37 -10.92 -18.72 -30.87
CA GLU A 37 -11.95 -17.72 -30.55
C GLU A 37 -12.10 -17.47 -29.04
N GLN A 38 -11.84 -18.47 -28.19
CA GLN A 38 -11.89 -18.33 -26.72
C GLN A 38 -10.59 -17.76 -26.13
N LEU A 39 -9.48 -17.88 -26.86
CA LEU A 39 -8.20 -17.25 -26.50
C LEU A 39 -8.27 -15.72 -26.58
N GLN A 40 -9.04 -15.16 -27.53
CA GLN A 40 -9.18 -13.71 -27.68
C GLN A 40 -9.99 -13.07 -26.54
N GLN A 41 -11.00 -13.77 -26.01
CA GLN A 41 -11.80 -13.24 -24.89
C GLN A 41 -11.06 -13.29 -23.55
N THR A 42 -10.11 -14.21 -23.38
CA THR A 42 -9.32 -14.35 -22.14
C THR A 42 -8.13 -13.41 -22.10
N SER A 43 -7.56 -13.03 -23.25
CA SER A 43 -6.41 -12.12 -23.33
C SER A 43 -6.69 -10.69 -22.88
N ASP A 44 -7.92 -10.20 -23.01
CA ASP A 44 -8.29 -8.84 -22.55
C ASP A 44 -8.63 -8.78 -21.05
N SER A 45 -8.97 -9.92 -20.44
CA SER A 45 -9.43 -10.02 -19.05
C SER A 45 -8.32 -10.40 -18.06
N ASP A 46 -7.34 -11.21 -18.48
CA ASP A 46 -6.46 -11.92 -17.54
C ASP A 46 -5.03 -11.33 -17.47
N SER A 47 -4.91 -10.01 -17.27
CA SER A 47 -3.64 -9.49 -16.74
C SER A 47 -3.53 -9.88 -15.26
N TYR A 48 -2.93 -11.05 -15.00
CA TYR A 48 -2.69 -11.62 -13.66
C TYR A 48 -1.92 -10.64 -12.73
N TYR A 49 -1.21 -9.67 -13.31
CA TYR A 49 -0.60 -8.55 -12.61
C TYR A 49 -1.18 -7.24 -13.14
N GLN A 50 -2.33 -6.83 -12.63
CA GLN A 50 -2.74 -5.43 -12.73
C GLN A 50 -1.81 -4.59 -11.85
N ILE A 51 -0.69 -4.14 -12.43
CA ILE A 51 0.20 -3.19 -11.77
C ILE A 51 -0.58 -1.87 -11.69
N LYS A 52 -1.30 -1.68 -10.59
CA LYS A 52 -1.93 -0.38 -10.28
C LYS A 52 -0.82 0.66 -10.30
N LYS A 53 -0.98 1.70 -11.11
CA LYS A 53 -0.03 2.82 -11.15
C LYS A 53 0.12 3.35 -9.72
N ALA A 54 1.34 3.34 -9.21
CA ALA A 54 1.65 3.90 -7.90
C ALA A 54 1.40 5.41 -7.96
N THR A 55 0.28 5.84 -7.41
CA THR A 55 -0.03 7.27 -7.26
C THR A 55 0.69 7.74 -6.01
N SER A 56 1.47 8.83 -6.12
CA SER A 56 2.08 9.44 -4.95
C SER A 56 0.99 9.93 -4.00
N PRO A 57 1.08 9.61 -2.70
CA PRO A 57 0.08 10.03 -1.72
C PRO A 57 0.04 11.56 -1.66
N GLN A 58 -1.17 12.11 -1.55
CA GLN A 58 -1.42 13.56 -1.45
C GLN A 58 -0.79 14.15 -0.19
N LEU A 59 -0.63 13.33 0.85
CA LEU A 59 -0.01 13.69 2.12
C LEU A 59 1.33 14.41 1.98
N PHE A 60 2.16 14.00 1.02
CA PHE A 60 3.54 14.52 0.90
C PHE A 60 3.61 15.98 0.44
N ASN A 61 2.52 16.52 -0.09
CA ASN A 61 2.44 17.90 -0.58
C ASN A 61 1.67 18.81 0.38
N MET A 62 1.15 18.28 1.48
CA MET A 62 0.31 19.03 2.42
C MET A 62 1.12 19.59 3.58
N GLU A 63 0.78 20.79 4.01
CA GLU A 63 1.34 21.36 5.23
C GLU A 63 0.67 20.76 6.49
N PRO A 64 1.36 20.72 7.64
CA PRO A 64 0.80 20.15 8.87
C PRO A 64 -0.52 20.77 9.34
N SER A 65 -0.78 22.05 9.02
CA SER A 65 -2.05 22.72 9.31
C SER A 65 -3.19 22.14 8.47
N GLU A 66 -2.97 21.95 7.17
CA GLU A 66 -3.98 21.39 6.26
C GLU A 66 -4.34 19.95 6.62
N ILE A 67 -3.34 19.18 7.08
CA ILE A 67 -3.55 17.82 7.59
C ILE A 67 -4.50 17.84 8.79
N LYS A 68 -4.29 18.76 9.73
CA LYS A 68 -5.16 18.91 10.91
C LYS A 68 -6.59 19.28 10.53
N ASP A 69 -6.77 20.26 9.65
CA ASP A 69 -8.09 20.72 9.21
C ASP A 69 -8.87 19.60 8.51
N LYS A 70 -8.19 18.82 7.66
CA LYS A 70 -8.78 17.64 7.02
C LYS A 70 -9.13 16.56 8.04
N LEU A 71 -8.25 16.28 9.00
CA LEU A 71 -8.50 15.26 10.02
C LEU A 71 -9.68 15.64 10.92
N GLU A 72 -9.81 16.93 11.25
CA GLU A 72 -10.95 17.47 11.98
C GLU A 72 -12.25 17.21 11.22
N SER A 73 -12.29 17.53 9.92
CA SER A 73 -13.44 17.29 9.06
C SER A 73 -13.83 15.80 9.01
N ILE A 74 -12.84 14.91 8.87
CA ILE A 74 -13.04 13.44 8.87
C ILE A 74 -13.61 12.97 10.21
N THR A 75 -13.03 13.44 11.32
CA THR A 75 -13.43 13.02 12.68
C THR A 75 -14.86 13.48 12.97
N ARG A 76 -15.19 14.74 12.63
CA ARG A 76 -16.55 15.27 12.75
C ARG A 76 -17.55 14.49 11.90
N LYS A 77 -17.19 14.13 10.66
CA LYS A 77 -18.06 13.36 9.76
C LYS A 77 -18.31 11.94 10.26
N THR A 78 -17.29 11.27 10.82
CA THR A 78 -17.37 9.86 11.24
C THR A 78 -18.09 9.67 12.56
N MET A 79 -17.89 10.56 13.53
CA MET A 79 -18.47 10.46 14.87
C MET A 79 -19.66 11.37 15.11
N SER A 80 -20.06 12.17 14.11
CA SER A 80 -21.17 13.14 14.21
C SER A 80 -21.05 14.02 15.47
N LEU A 81 -19.81 14.39 15.82
CA LEU A 81 -19.52 15.22 16.99
C LEU A 81 -20.08 16.64 16.79
N SER A 82 -20.69 17.17 17.84
CA SER A 82 -21.06 18.59 17.90
C SER A 82 -19.79 19.46 17.97
N THR A 83 -19.89 20.70 17.49
CA THR A 83 -18.77 21.64 17.26
C THR A 83 -17.95 21.96 18.51
N GLU A 84 -18.48 21.71 19.71
CA GLU A 84 -17.86 22.05 21.00
C GLU A 84 -16.96 20.97 21.61
N HIS A 85 -16.92 19.75 21.05
CA HIS A 85 -16.10 18.68 21.61
C HIS A 85 -14.64 18.76 21.12
N ASP A 86 -13.69 18.60 22.04
CA ASP A 86 -12.26 18.43 21.76
C ASP A 86 -12.04 17.17 20.91
N TRP A 87 -12.15 17.32 19.59
CA TRP A 87 -12.07 16.23 18.62
C TRP A 87 -10.72 15.50 18.64
N LEU A 88 -9.68 16.14 19.17
CA LEU A 88 -8.35 15.55 19.36
C LEU A 88 -8.31 14.50 20.46
N LEU A 89 -9.10 14.68 21.53
CA LEU A 89 -9.13 13.80 22.71
C LEU A 89 -10.05 12.59 22.54
N VAL A 90 -10.65 12.47 21.36
CA VAL A 90 -11.52 11.35 21.00
C VAL A 90 -10.72 10.05 21.09
N ASP A 91 -11.27 9.11 21.87
CA ASP A 91 -10.70 7.78 22.03
C ASP A 91 -10.97 6.93 20.78
N THR A 92 -9.92 6.31 20.24
CA THR A 92 -9.95 5.43 19.07
C THR A 92 -9.66 3.97 19.43
N ARG A 93 -9.84 3.59 20.71
CA ARG A 93 -9.79 2.19 21.15
C ARG A 93 -10.85 1.32 20.51
N ASP A 94 -12.02 1.88 20.18
CA ASP A 94 -13.04 1.15 19.42
C ASP A 94 -12.54 0.85 18.00
N ILE A 95 -12.46 -0.44 17.67
CA ILE A 95 -11.92 -0.94 16.40
C ILE A 95 -12.73 -0.40 15.22
N ILE A 96 -14.05 -0.28 15.37
CA ILE A 96 -14.93 0.15 14.27
C ILE A 96 -14.69 1.63 13.97
N THR A 97 -14.71 2.47 15.00
CA THR A 97 -14.40 3.90 14.89
C THR A 97 -13.01 4.12 14.31
N LYS A 98 -11.99 3.43 14.86
CA LYS A 98 -10.61 3.52 14.39
C LYS A 98 -10.49 3.18 12.91
N TYR A 99 -11.09 2.07 12.50
CA TYR A 99 -11.10 1.64 11.10
C TYR A 99 -11.76 2.69 10.19
N LYS A 100 -12.92 3.24 10.58
CA LYS A 100 -13.63 4.26 9.78
C LYS A 100 -12.78 5.52 9.60
N ILE A 101 -12.18 6.04 10.67
CA ILE A 101 -11.32 7.23 10.62
C ILE A 101 -10.12 6.97 9.71
N LEU A 102 -9.38 5.87 9.94
CA LEU A 102 -8.19 5.54 9.15
C LEU A 102 -8.53 5.26 7.68
N LYS A 103 -9.68 4.66 7.40
CA LYS A 103 -10.15 4.44 6.03
C LYS A 103 -10.34 5.77 5.30
N HIS A 104 -11.04 6.73 5.91
CA HIS A 104 -11.22 8.05 5.31
C HIS A 104 -9.90 8.83 5.21
N CYS A 105 -8.99 8.67 6.17
CA CYS A 105 -7.63 9.23 6.07
C CYS A 105 -6.88 8.64 4.87
N ASN A 106 -7.00 7.34 4.59
CA ASN A 106 -6.40 6.72 3.42
C ASN A 106 -7.03 7.22 2.11
N GLU A 107 -8.34 7.44 2.08
CA GLU A 107 -9.02 8.01 0.92
C GLU A 107 -8.56 9.45 0.63
N GLU A 108 -8.40 10.29 1.66
CA GLU A 108 -8.02 11.70 1.54
C GLU A 108 -6.53 11.92 1.32
N PHE A 109 -5.69 11.19 2.05
CA PHE A 109 -4.23 11.37 2.02
C PHE A 109 -3.53 10.40 1.07
N GLY A 110 -4.18 9.31 0.68
CA GLY A 110 -3.60 8.24 -0.12
C GLY A 110 -2.52 7.43 0.61
N PHE A 111 -2.46 7.52 1.94
CA PHE A 111 -1.43 6.89 2.76
C PHE A 111 -2.02 6.00 3.86
N GLU A 112 -1.71 4.71 3.78
CA GLU A 112 -2.13 3.70 4.73
C GLU A 112 -1.19 3.64 5.94
N VAL A 113 -1.76 3.46 7.13
CA VAL A 113 -0.99 3.26 8.36
C VAL A 113 -0.50 1.81 8.44
N PRO A 114 0.83 1.56 8.56
CA PRO A 114 1.38 0.23 8.76
C PRO A 114 0.82 -0.48 9.99
N SER A 115 0.62 -1.81 9.89
CA SER A 115 0.02 -2.61 10.97
C SER A 115 0.75 -2.51 12.31
N HIS A 116 2.08 -2.34 12.30
CA HIS A 116 2.88 -2.26 13.52
C HIS A 116 2.65 -0.96 14.31
N GLN A 117 2.18 0.11 13.65
CA GLN A 117 1.87 1.42 14.25
C GLN A 117 0.42 1.53 14.71
N LEU A 118 -0.47 0.65 14.25
CA LEU A 118 -1.88 0.66 14.65
C LEU A 118 -2.08 0.45 16.15
N LYS A 119 -1.14 -0.23 16.83
CA LYS A 119 -1.18 -0.43 18.28
C LYS A 119 -0.87 0.84 19.07
N ASP A 120 -0.09 1.75 18.50
CA ASP A 120 0.42 2.96 19.16
C ASP A 120 -0.57 4.13 19.02
N ILE A 121 -1.55 3.99 18.14
CA ILE A 121 -2.60 4.98 17.89
C ILE A 121 -3.77 4.70 18.84
N ASN A 122 -3.93 5.46 19.91
CA ASN A 122 -5.06 5.30 20.84
C ASN A 122 -6.02 6.49 20.80
N SER A 123 -5.55 7.66 20.39
CA SER A 123 -6.38 8.85 20.23
C SER A 123 -6.26 9.46 18.84
N VAL A 124 -7.18 10.36 18.48
CA VAL A 124 -7.10 11.13 17.25
C VAL A 124 -5.86 12.03 17.24
N GLU A 125 -5.41 12.51 18.40
CA GLU A 125 -4.13 13.20 18.54
C GLU A 125 -2.94 12.36 18.02
N ASP A 126 -2.91 11.06 18.31
CA ASP A 126 -1.85 10.16 17.83
C ASP A 126 -1.89 10.03 16.31
N ILE A 127 -3.09 10.02 15.72
CA ILE A 127 -3.29 10.01 14.26
C ILE A 127 -2.74 11.30 13.63
N VAL A 128 -3.07 12.46 14.21
CA VAL A 128 -2.54 13.76 13.76
C VAL A 128 -1.02 13.75 13.83
N LYS A 129 -0.46 13.36 14.99
CA LYS A 129 0.99 13.31 15.21
C LYS A 129 1.67 12.39 14.21
N TYR A 130 1.06 11.24 13.92
CA TYR A 130 1.56 10.30 12.93
C TYR A 130 1.62 10.93 11.54
N TYR A 131 0.51 11.47 11.03
CA TYR A 131 0.46 12.04 9.68
C TYR A 131 1.34 13.29 9.53
N CYS A 132 1.42 14.15 10.55
CA CYS A 132 2.33 15.31 10.53
C CYS A 132 3.82 14.92 10.58
N SER A 133 4.17 13.73 11.09
CA SER A 133 5.56 13.27 11.17
C SER A 133 6.08 12.70 9.84
N ILE A 134 5.17 12.33 8.94
CA ILE A 134 5.52 11.72 7.67
C ILE A 134 6.15 12.77 6.74
N LYS A 135 7.31 12.44 6.19
CA LYS A 135 8.00 13.26 5.19
C LYS A 135 8.05 12.53 3.86
N SER A 136 8.07 13.29 2.77
CA SER A 136 8.26 12.73 1.44
C SER A 136 9.56 11.89 1.40
N PRO A 137 9.53 10.73 0.72
CA PRO A 137 10.74 9.93 0.56
C PRO A 137 11.77 10.74 -0.21
N SER A 138 12.96 10.90 0.37
CA SER A 138 14.09 11.53 -0.33
C SER A 138 14.32 10.85 -1.67
N THR A 139 14.45 11.66 -2.73
CA THR A 139 14.83 11.20 -4.06
C THR A 139 16.26 10.66 -4.11
N LYS A 140 17.10 10.99 -3.12
CA LYS A 140 18.47 10.46 -2.97
C LYS A 140 18.43 9.02 -2.46
N THR A 141 19.03 8.10 -3.22
CA THR A 141 19.26 6.69 -2.83
C THR A 141 20.07 6.59 -1.54
N PHE A 142 21.03 7.49 -1.35
CA PHE A 142 21.86 7.56 -0.15
C PHE A 142 21.56 8.86 0.59
N LYS A 143 20.75 8.79 1.65
CA LYS A 143 20.41 9.97 2.49
C LYS A 143 21.60 10.46 3.32
N SER A 144 22.52 9.55 3.66
CA SER A 144 23.66 9.80 4.54
C SER A 144 24.91 10.27 3.81
N ILE A 145 24.91 10.23 2.47
CA ILE A 145 26.05 10.62 1.67
C ILE A 145 25.78 12.02 1.14
N ASP A 146 26.66 12.94 1.51
CA ASP A 146 26.70 14.25 0.90
C ASP A 146 27.41 14.14 -0.46
N ILE A 147 26.63 14.28 -1.53
CA ILE A 147 27.14 14.23 -2.90
C ILE A 147 28.06 15.42 -3.16
N ASP A 148 27.84 16.53 -2.46
CA ASP A 148 28.57 17.78 -2.64
C ASP A 148 29.92 17.77 -1.89
N ASN A 149 30.10 16.81 -0.98
CA ASN A 149 31.33 16.63 -0.18
C ASN A 149 31.93 15.23 -0.36
N LEU A 150 31.99 14.75 -1.60
CA LEU A 150 32.70 13.52 -1.93
C LEU A 150 34.18 13.80 -2.21
N PRO A 151 35.09 12.89 -1.82
CA PRO A 151 36.49 13.01 -2.19
C PRO A 151 36.63 12.96 -3.73
N PRO A 152 37.60 13.67 -4.32
CA PRO A 152 37.66 13.92 -5.77
C PRO A 152 37.83 12.65 -6.62
N ASN A 153 38.24 11.55 -5.99
CA ASN A 153 38.41 10.23 -6.62
C ASN A 153 37.17 9.32 -6.49
N LEU A 154 36.07 9.78 -5.88
CA LEU A 154 34.86 8.98 -5.66
C LEU A 154 33.66 9.62 -6.36
N GLN A 155 33.21 8.98 -7.44
CA GLN A 155 31.97 9.35 -8.12
C GLN A 155 30.91 8.29 -7.84
N ILE A 156 29.90 8.65 -7.05
CA ILE A 156 28.75 7.78 -6.79
C ILE A 156 27.67 8.13 -7.81
N GLY A 157 27.71 7.45 -8.94
CA GLY A 157 26.76 7.62 -10.03
C GLY A 157 26.44 6.28 -10.67
N GLY A 158 25.14 5.95 -10.74
CA GLY A 158 24.68 4.76 -11.43
C GLY A 158 23.18 4.87 -11.68
N LYS A 159 22.79 5.05 -12.93
CA LYS A 159 21.39 4.79 -13.32
C LYS A 159 21.23 3.28 -13.32
N VAL A 160 20.42 2.76 -12.40
CA VAL A 160 20.00 1.36 -12.48
C VAL A 160 19.31 1.19 -13.82
N PRO A 161 19.74 0.28 -14.70
CA PRO A 161 19.09 0.10 -16.00
C PRO A 161 17.65 -0.32 -15.75
N ARG A 162 16.70 0.59 -16.01
CA ARG A 162 15.28 0.25 -16.02
C ARG A 162 15.02 -0.50 -17.30
N LYS A 163 14.76 -1.81 -17.18
CA LYS A 163 14.22 -2.60 -18.30
C LYS A 163 12.90 -1.94 -18.71
N GLN A 164 12.81 -1.45 -19.95
CA GLN A 164 11.53 -0.98 -20.48
C GLN A 164 10.59 -2.19 -20.53
N ILE A 165 9.43 -2.05 -19.91
CA ILE A 165 8.34 -3.04 -19.91
C ILE A 165 7.38 -2.62 -21.01
#